data_AF-A0A9E1WCH3-F1
#
_entry.id   AF-A0A9E1WCH3-F1
#
_cell.length_a   1.000
_cell.length_b   1.000
_cell.length_c   1.000
_cell.angle_alpha   90.00
_cell.angle_beta   90.00
_cell.angle_gamma   90.00
#
_symmetry.space_group_name_H-M   'P 1'
#
loop_
_entity.id
_entity.type
_entity.pdbx_description
1 polymer ?
#
loop_
_entity_poly.entity_id
_entity_poly.type
_entity_poly.pdbx_seq_one_letter_code
_entity_poly.pdbx_strand_id
1 'polypeptide(L)'
;MSNSIQKIRQDFPILKRLNRGKPLVYLDNAASSQKPDCVIEALAEYYKEHNSNVHRGVYALAEEAELLYHDARKTIADWFNVSSEEIIFVRGATEGLNLVAQSFSQRYLNPGDSIILTQMEHHANIVPWQMVAKQRGVEIQVVSILKDGSLDLDELSSLL
;
A
#
# COMPACT_ATOMS: atom_id res chain seq x y z
N MET A 1 -6.90 -23.61 -15.90
CA MET A 1 -7.41 -23.16 -14.58
C MET A 1 -7.49 -24.33 -13.60
N SER A 2 -6.36 -24.85 -13.10
CA SER A 2 -6.35 -26.07 -12.26
C SER A 2 -5.75 -25.90 -10.86
N ASN A 3 -5.86 -24.70 -10.27
CA ASN A 3 -5.71 -24.58 -8.81
C ASN A 3 -7.11 -24.51 -8.21
N SER A 4 -7.55 -25.65 -7.69
CA SER A 4 -8.80 -25.75 -6.93
C SER A 4 -8.71 -24.79 -5.73
N ILE A 5 -9.76 -24.01 -5.49
CA ILE A 5 -9.87 -23.09 -4.34
C ILE A 5 -9.58 -23.79 -3.01
N GLN A 6 -9.89 -25.08 -2.91
CA GLN A 6 -9.58 -25.92 -1.75
C GLN A 6 -8.07 -26.02 -1.52
N LYS A 7 -7.25 -26.12 -2.58
CA LYS A 7 -5.78 -26.14 -2.47
C LYS A 7 -5.26 -24.81 -1.93
N ILE A 8 -5.71 -23.68 -2.50
CA ILE A 8 -5.31 -22.34 -2.02
C ILE A 8 -5.68 -22.14 -0.55
N ARG A 9 -6.88 -22.58 -0.14
CA ARG A 9 -7.30 -22.47 1.28
C ARG A 9 -6.43 -23.27 2.25
N GLN A 10 -5.75 -24.32 1.79
CA GLN A 10 -4.85 -25.11 2.65
C GLN A 10 -3.61 -24.31 3.06
N ASP A 11 -3.17 -23.38 2.22
CA ASP A 11 -2.03 -22.50 2.46
C ASP A 11 -2.30 -21.44 3.54
N PHE A 12 -3.57 -21.20 3.91
CA PHE A 12 -3.93 -20.20 4.94
C PHE A 12 -4.32 -20.91 6.23
N PRO A 13 -3.39 -21.11 7.19
CA PRO A 13 -3.62 -21.94 8.37
C PRO A 13 -4.78 -21.41 9.24
N ILE A 14 -4.96 -20.10 9.30
CA ILE A 14 -6.02 -19.46 10.10
C ILE A 14 -7.43 -19.88 9.67
N LEU A 15 -7.64 -20.24 8.40
CA LEU A 15 -8.95 -20.64 7.88
C LEU A 15 -9.41 -22.02 8.38
N LYS A 16 -8.52 -22.79 9.02
CA LYS A 16 -8.82 -24.07 9.67
C LYS A 16 -9.40 -23.87 11.09
N ARG A 17 -9.35 -22.65 11.64
CA ARG A 17 -9.83 -22.37 13.00
C ARG A 17 -11.36 -22.36 13.09
N LEU A 18 -11.85 -22.67 14.29
CA LEU A 18 -13.23 -22.38 14.67
C LEU A 18 -13.33 -20.96 15.25
N ASN A 19 -14.43 -20.28 14.96
CA ASN A 19 -14.86 -19.05 15.60
C ASN A 19 -16.14 -19.31 16.38
N ARG A 20 -16.09 -19.25 17.71
CA ARG A 20 -17.23 -19.55 18.60
C ARG A 20 -17.90 -20.89 18.28
N GLY A 21 -17.08 -21.93 18.08
CA GLY A 21 -17.55 -23.29 17.80
C GLY A 21 -18.02 -23.57 16.36
N LYS A 22 -17.94 -22.59 15.44
CA LYS A 22 -18.31 -22.74 14.03
C LYS A 22 -17.10 -22.57 13.10
N PRO A 23 -17.07 -23.17 11.90
CA PRO A 23 -16.02 -22.90 10.92
C PRO A 23 -15.88 -21.41 10.63
N LEU A 24 -14.64 -20.91 10.58
CA LEU A 24 -14.37 -19.51 10.27
C LEU A 24 -14.78 -19.18 8.82
N VAL A 25 -15.65 -18.18 8.67
CA VAL A 25 -15.97 -17.54 7.39
C VAL A 25 -15.52 -16.08 7.50
N TYR A 26 -14.34 -15.78 6.95
CA TYR A 26 -13.73 -14.45 7.02
C TYR A 26 -14.05 -13.63 5.78
N LEU A 27 -14.99 -12.69 5.90
CA LEU A 27 -15.46 -11.80 4.82
C LEU A 27 -15.06 -10.35 5.06
N ASP A 28 -13.83 -10.13 5.54
CA ASP A 28 -13.30 -8.80 5.91
C ASP A 28 -11.90 -8.55 5.33
N ASN A 29 -11.59 -9.19 4.19
CA ASN A 29 -10.27 -9.05 3.55
C ASN A 29 -9.98 -7.62 3.06
N ALA A 30 -11.01 -6.79 2.87
CA ALA A 30 -10.85 -5.38 2.50
C ALA A 30 -10.21 -4.55 3.64
N ALA A 31 -10.39 -4.95 4.90
CA ALA A 31 -9.71 -4.32 6.03
C ALA A 31 -8.27 -4.88 6.21
N SER A 32 -8.10 -6.20 6.17
CA SER A 32 -6.79 -6.86 6.12
C SER A 32 -6.93 -8.30 5.62
N SER A 33 -6.04 -8.75 4.73
CA SER A 33 -6.06 -10.12 4.22
C SER A 33 -5.47 -11.12 5.22
N GLN A 34 -5.82 -12.41 5.12
CA GLN A 34 -5.08 -13.47 5.81
C GLN A 34 -3.77 -13.78 5.10
N LYS A 35 -2.84 -14.46 5.79
CA LYS A 35 -1.45 -14.64 5.35
C LYS A 35 -1.24 -16.13 5.08
N PRO A 36 -0.70 -16.53 3.91
CA PRO A 36 -0.38 -17.93 3.64
C PRO A 36 0.88 -18.36 4.40
N ASP A 37 1.07 -19.67 4.58
CA ASP A 37 2.19 -20.27 5.30
C ASP A 37 3.54 -19.79 4.74
N CYS A 38 3.70 -19.72 3.42
CA CYS A 38 4.96 -19.27 2.80
C CYS A 38 5.38 -17.84 3.20
N VAL A 39 4.43 -16.93 3.45
CA VAL A 39 4.73 -15.56 3.91
C VAL A 39 5.14 -15.58 5.39
N ILE A 40 4.47 -16.40 6.20
CA ILE A 40 4.76 -16.54 7.63
C ILE A 40 6.15 -17.17 7.81
N GLU A 41 6.45 -18.21 7.03
CA GLU A 41 7.71 -18.94 7.06
C GLU A 41 8.88 -18.07 6.60
N ALA A 42 8.74 -17.32 5.51
CA ALA A 42 9.79 -16.41 5.03
C ALA A 42 10.17 -15.35 6.10
N LEU A 43 9.19 -14.80 6.81
CA LEU A 43 9.45 -13.87 7.91
C LEU A 43 10.13 -14.56 9.09
N ALA A 44 9.67 -15.77 9.44
CA ALA A 44 10.25 -16.55 10.54
C ALA A 44 11.70 -16.98 10.23
N GLU A 45 11.99 -17.36 8.99
CA GLU A 45 13.32 -17.71 8.50
C GLU A 45 14.26 -16.51 8.55
N TYR A 46 13.84 -15.35 8.04
CA TYR A 46 14.62 -14.11 8.12
C TYR A 46 15.08 -13.82 9.57
N TYR A 47 14.16 -13.91 10.54
CA TYR A 47 14.51 -13.63 11.94
C TYR A 47 15.37 -14.71 12.59
N LYS A 48 15.31 -15.96 12.13
CA LYS A 48 16.13 -17.05 12.67
C LYS A 48 17.54 -17.01 12.11
N GLU A 49 17.69 -16.72 10.81
CA GLU A 49 18.92 -16.99 10.07
C GLU A 49 19.61 -15.72 9.53
N HIS A 50 18.87 -14.64 9.21
CA HIS A 50 19.41 -13.51 8.42
C HIS A 50 19.33 -12.13 9.08
N ASN A 51 18.69 -12.01 10.24
CA ASN A 51 18.40 -10.69 10.83
C ASN A 51 19.68 -9.89 11.16
N SER A 52 19.84 -8.77 10.45
CA SER A 52 20.91 -7.80 10.66
C SER A 52 20.48 -6.39 10.21
N ASN A 53 21.26 -5.38 10.57
CA ASN A 53 21.05 -4.03 10.05
C ASN A 53 21.52 -3.93 8.60
N VAL A 54 20.58 -3.66 7.71
CA VAL A 54 20.80 -3.26 6.32
C VAL A 54 21.58 -1.93 6.29
N HIS A 55 22.42 -1.74 5.28
CA HIS A 55 23.23 -0.56 4.96
C HIS A 55 24.36 -0.19 5.95
N ARG A 56 24.69 -1.03 6.93
CA ARG A 56 25.62 -0.66 8.03
C ARG A 56 26.70 -1.68 8.38
N GLY A 57 26.84 -2.78 7.63
CA GLY A 57 27.80 -3.83 7.92
C GLY A 57 28.55 -4.33 6.69
N VAL A 58 29.77 -4.83 6.92
CA VAL A 58 30.63 -5.50 5.92
C VAL A 58 30.90 -6.95 6.31
N TYR A 59 29.99 -7.54 7.09
CA TYR A 59 30.04 -8.94 7.52
C TYR A 59 28.91 -9.71 6.85
N ALA A 60 29.13 -11.01 6.64
CA ALA A 60 28.24 -11.86 5.83
C ALA A 60 26.75 -11.69 6.14
N LEU A 61 26.37 -11.72 7.42
CA LEU A 61 24.96 -11.57 7.83
C LEU A 61 24.34 -10.21 7.43
N ALA A 62 25.12 -9.12 7.45
CA ALA A 62 24.64 -7.82 6.99
C ALA A 62 24.50 -7.78 5.46
N GLU A 63 25.40 -8.42 4.72
CA GLU A 63 25.33 -8.53 3.26
C GLU A 63 24.14 -9.39 2.82
N GLU A 64 23.85 -10.48 3.53
CA GLU A 64 22.67 -11.33 3.28
C GLU A 64 21.37 -10.57 3.52
N ALA A 65 21.24 -9.85 4.65
CA ALA A 65 20.07 -9.04 4.94
C ALA A 65 19.85 -7.93 3.90
N GLU A 66 20.95 -7.30 3.44
CA GLU A 66 20.95 -6.31 2.37
C GLU A 66 20.41 -6.88 1.06
N LEU A 67 20.94 -8.03 0.64
CA LEU A 67 20.51 -8.72 -0.59
C LEU A 67 19.02 -9.08 -0.53
N LEU A 68 18.56 -9.69 0.56
CA LEU A 68 17.13 -10.04 0.72
C LEU A 68 16.22 -8.80 0.65
N TYR A 69 16.64 -7.68 1.23
CA TYR A 69 15.89 -6.43 1.19
C TYR A 69 15.83 -5.83 -0.23
N HIS A 70 16.93 -5.87 -0.98
CA HIS A 70 16.97 -5.44 -2.38
C HIS A 70 16.18 -6.36 -3.31
N ASP A 71 16.25 -7.68 -3.10
CA ASP A 71 15.50 -8.66 -3.88
C ASP A 71 13.99 -8.52 -3.66
N ALA A 72 13.56 -8.20 -2.43
CA ALA A 72 12.17 -7.86 -2.15
C ALA A 72 11.73 -6.60 -2.93
N ARG A 73 12.57 -5.54 -2.95
CA ARG A 73 12.31 -4.32 -3.73
C ARG A 73 12.21 -4.62 -5.22
N LYS A 74 13.14 -5.41 -5.75
CA LYS A 74 13.16 -5.81 -7.16
C LYS A 74 11.93 -6.62 -7.53
N THR A 75 11.53 -7.58 -6.70
CA THR A 75 10.33 -8.38 -6.91
C THR A 75 9.08 -7.50 -7.05
N ILE A 76 8.96 -6.45 -6.21
CA ILE A 76 7.86 -5.49 -6.30
C ILE A 76 7.97 -4.64 -7.57
N ALA A 77 9.18 -4.16 -7.89
CA ALA A 77 9.43 -3.36 -9.08
C ALA A 77 9.08 -4.11 -10.37
N ASP A 78 9.54 -5.36 -10.50
CA ASP A 78 9.24 -6.25 -11.63
C ASP A 78 7.74 -6.52 -11.74
N TRP A 79 7.03 -6.69 -10.61
CA TRP A 79 5.57 -6.87 -10.58
C TRP A 79 4.81 -5.66 -11.15
N PHE A 80 5.27 -4.45 -10.83
CA PHE A 80 4.68 -3.20 -11.34
C PHE A 80 5.30 -2.73 -12.66
N ASN A 81 6.29 -3.46 -13.20
CA ASN A 81 7.05 -3.10 -14.40
C ASN A 81 7.67 -1.69 -14.30
N VAL A 82 8.37 -1.42 -13.20
CA VAL A 82 9.08 -0.16 -12.90
C VAL A 82 10.51 -0.44 -12.45
N SER A 83 11.35 0.58 -12.35
CA SER A 83 12.68 0.46 -11.76
C SER A 83 12.61 0.26 -10.24
N SER A 84 13.57 -0.48 -9.66
CA SER A 84 13.69 -0.60 -8.21
C SER A 84 13.89 0.75 -7.51
N GLU A 85 14.52 1.72 -8.18
CA GLU A 85 14.73 3.07 -7.66
C GLU A 85 13.43 3.89 -7.54
N GLU A 86 12.35 3.45 -8.21
CA GLU A 86 11.02 4.08 -8.12
C GLU A 86 10.19 3.52 -6.96
N ILE A 87 10.67 2.47 -6.29
CA ILE A 87 9.98 1.87 -5.14
C ILE A 87 10.53 2.47 -3.85
N ILE A 88 9.65 3.04 -3.02
CA ILE A 88 9.96 3.50 -1.67
C ILE A 88 9.18 2.66 -0.67
N PHE A 89 9.88 1.99 0.25
CA PHE A 89 9.22 1.26 1.33
C PHE A 89 8.72 2.24 2.40
N VAL A 90 7.44 2.15 2.69
CA VAL A 90 6.74 2.86 3.76
C VAL A 90 5.94 1.86 4.59
N ARG A 91 5.49 2.26 5.78
CA ARG A 91 4.70 1.41 6.69
C ARG A 91 3.32 1.04 6.12
N GLY A 92 2.80 1.83 5.18
CA GLY A 92 1.55 1.56 4.48
C GLY A 92 1.09 2.73 3.61
N ALA A 93 -0.04 2.55 2.91
CA ALA A 93 -0.54 3.54 1.95
C ALA A 93 -0.77 4.93 2.57
N THR A 94 -1.26 5.02 3.81
CA THR A 94 -1.43 6.30 4.52
C THR A 94 -0.13 7.08 4.67
N GLU A 95 0.98 6.40 4.99
CA GLU A 95 2.29 7.06 5.09
C GLU A 95 2.80 7.45 3.70
N GLY A 96 2.64 6.59 2.70
CA GLY A 96 3.00 6.91 1.31
C GLY A 96 2.30 8.16 0.78
N LEU A 97 0.99 8.27 0.99
CA LEU A 97 0.21 9.46 0.59
C LEU A 97 0.65 10.72 1.35
N ASN A 98 0.99 10.60 2.63
CA ASN A 98 1.56 11.73 3.39
C ASN A 98 2.94 12.13 2.88
N LEU A 99 3.81 11.16 2.57
CA LEU A 99 5.14 11.41 2.01
C LEU A 99 5.02 12.19 0.69
N VAL A 100 4.14 11.76 -0.21
CA VAL A 100 3.89 12.46 -1.48
C VAL A 100 3.33 13.85 -1.22
N ALA A 101 2.24 13.96 -0.46
CA ALA A 101 1.59 15.24 -0.19
C ALA A 101 2.56 16.25 0.41
N GLN A 102 3.39 15.85 1.40
CA GLN A 102 4.33 16.75 2.06
C GLN A 102 5.57 17.07 1.21
N SER A 103 6.17 16.10 0.52
CA SER A 103 7.40 16.33 -0.25
C SER A 103 7.13 17.02 -1.59
N PHE A 104 6.07 16.62 -2.30
CA PHE A 104 5.75 17.12 -3.63
C PHE A 104 5.17 18.54 -3.56
N SER A 105 4.15 18.75 -2.72
CA SER A 105 3.48 20.05 -2.63
C SER A 105 4.41 21.17 -2.19
N GLN A 106 5.45 20.83 -1.42
CA GLN A 106 6.40 21.82 -0.94
C GLN A 106 7.11 22.57 -2.07
N ARG A 107 7.38 21.84 -3.15
CA ARG A 107 8.14 22.33 -4.30
C ARG A 107 7.25 22.74 -5.47
N TYR A 108 6.12 22.06 -5.66
CA TYR A 108 5.37 22.14 -6.92
C TYR A 108 4.00 22.82 -6.80
N LEU A 109 3.51 23.07 -5.58
CA LEU A 109 2.18 23.65 -5.38
C LEU A 109 2.30 25.12 -4.96
N ASN A 110 1.74 26.00 -5.79
CA ASN A 110 1.81 27.45 -5.69
C ASN A 110 0.42 28.07 -5.48
N PRO A 111 0.35 29.31 -4.96
CA PRO A 111 -0.92 30.04 -4.91
C PRO A 111 -1.57 30.13 -6.30
N GLY A 112 -2.86 29.80 -6.37
CA GLY A 112 -3.62 29.75 -7.62
C GLY A 112 -3.75 28.34 -8.22
N ASP A 113 -2.95 27.37 -7.77
CA ASP A 113 -3.14 25.97 -8.13
C ASP A 113 -4.35 25.36 -7.40
N SER A 114 -4.85 24.22 -7.89
CA SER A 114 -5.88 23.42 -7.24
C SER A 114 -5.46 21.96 -7.08
N ILE A 115 -6.05 21.30 -6.08
CA ILE A 115 -5.97 19.85 -5.89
C ILE A 115 -7.35 19.27 -6.21
N ILE A 116 -7.42 18.26 -7.06
CA ILE A 116 -8.66 17.55 -7.37
C ILE A 116 -8.70 16.24 -6.58
N LEU A 117 -9.78 16.04 -5.83
CA LEU A 117 -10.12 14.77 -5.15
C LEU A 117 -11.50 14.29 -5.61
N THR A 118 -11.92 13.12 -5.15
CA THR A 118 -13.25 12.57 -5.42
C THR A 118 -14.04 12.38 -4.13
N GLN A 119 -15.37 12.27 -4.21
CA GLN A 119 -16.21 11.93 -3.04
C GLN A 119 -16.01 10.48 -2.56
N MET A 120 -15.39 9.61 -3.36
CA MET A 120 -15.16 8.20 -3.04
C MET A 120 -13.81 7.92 -2.35
N GLU A 121 -13.02 8.95 -2.05
CA GLU A 121 -11.71 8.79 -1.44
C GLU A 121 -11.78 8.18 -0.04
N HIS A 122 -10.82 7.31 0.27
CA HIS A 122 -10.56 6.91 1.65
C HIS A 122 -9.94 8.10 2.42
N HIS A 123 -10.21 8.23 3.72
CA HIS A 123 -9.70 9.34 4.54
C HIS A 123 -8.17 9.54 4.46
N ALA A 124 -7.43 8.44 4.29
CA ALA A 124 -5.97 8.47 4.09
C ALA A 124 -5.54 9.29 2.85
N ASN A 125 -6.40 9.42 1.84
CA ASN A 125 -6.20 10.22 0.63
C ASN A 125 -6.99 11.54 0.64
N ILE A 126 -7.54 11.97 1.78
CA ILE A 126 -8.22 13.28 1.93
C ILE A 126 -7.42 14.18 2.87
N VAL A 127 -7.16 13.69 4.08
CA VAL A 127 -6.60 14.50 5.17
C VAL A 127 -5.22 15.10 4.82
N PRO A 128 -4.27 14.37 4.19
CA PRO A 128 -2.98 14.96 3.85
C PRO A 128 -3.11 16.17 2.90
N TRP A 129 -4.01 16.07 1.92
CA TRP A 129 -4.26 17.14 0.97
C TRP A 129 -4.98 18.33 1.59
N GLN A 130 -5.94 18.11 2.50
CA GLN A 130 -6.56 19.21 3.26
C GLN A 130 -5.54 20.00 4.08
N MET A 131 -4.58 19.31 4.71
CA MET A 131 -3.51 19.96 5.46
C MET A 131 -2.60 20.77 4.54
N VAL A 132 -2.19 20.20 3.40
CA VAL A 132 -1.37 20.88 2.39
C VAL A 132 -2.10 22.08 1.82
N ALA A 133 -3.37 21.95 1.44
CA ALA A 133 -4.19 23.00 0.89
C ALA A 133 -4.26 24.22 1.83
N LYS A 134 -4.50 23.95 3.13
CA LYS A 134 -4.49 24.98 4.17
C LYS A 134 -3.12 25.63 4.34
N GLN A 135 -2.04 24.87 4.28
CA GLN A 135 -0.67 25.39 4.43
C GLN A 135 -0.23 26.23 3.23
N ARG A 136 -0.66 25.85 2.02
CA ARG A 136 -0.25 26.45 0.75
C ARG A 136 -1.20 27.54 0.26
N GLY A 137 -2.40 27.63 0.85
CA GLY A 137 -3.43 28.56 0.40
C GLY A 137 -3.99 28.20 -0.97
N VAL A 138 -4.11 26.90 -1.27
CA VAL A 138 -4.69 26.38 -2.52
C VAL A 138 -6.05 25.74 -2.27
N GLU A 139 -6.83 25.61 -3.33
CA GLU A 139 -8.19 25.07 -3.25
C GLU A 139 -8.21 23.55 -3.46
N ILE A 140 -9.21 22.89 -2.87
CA ILE A 140 -9.53 21.50 -3.15
C ILE A 140 -10.87 21.47 -3.88
N GLN A 141 -10.88 20.90 -5.07
CA GLN A 141 -12.07 20.60 -5.84
C GLN A 141 -12.41 19.12 -5.65
N VAL A 142 -13.68 18.80 -5.44
CA VAL A 142 -14.12 17.43 -5.13
C VAL A 142 -15.15 16.99 -6.16
N VAL A 143 -14.75 16.04 -7.00
CA VAL A 143 -15.61 15.43 -8.03
C VAL A 143 -16.67 14.53 -7.38
N SER A 144 -17.91 14.68 -7.83
CA SER A 144 -19.07 13.98 -7.31
C SER A 144 -19.15 12.53 -7.81
N ILE A 145 -20.00 11.75 -7.14
CA ILE A 145 -20.40 10.42 -7.59
C ILE A 145 -21.82 10.46 -8.18
N LEU A 146 -22.04 9.64 -9.20
CA LEU A 146 -23.36 9.39 -9.77
C LEU A 146 -24.19 8.48 -8.84
N LYS A 147 -25.49 8.38 -9.12
CA LYS A 147 -26.44 7.61 -8.29
C LYS A 147 -26.13 6.11 -8.22
N ASP A 148 -25.42 5.56 -9.19
CA ASP A 148 -24.99 4.17 -9.24
C ASP A 148 -23.65 3.93 -8.51
N GLY A 149 -23.03 4.98 -7.97
CA GLY A 149 -21.76 4.94 -7.26
C GLY A 149 -20.53 5.09 -8.16
N SER A 150 -20.68 5.30 -9.47
CA SER A 150 -19.55 5.62 -10.34
C SER A 150 -19.10 7.08 -10.18
N LEU A 151 -17.88 7.38 -10.62
CA LEU A 151 -17.36 8.75 -10.67
C LEU A 151 -18.06 9.55 -11.78
N ASP A 152 -18.36 10.82 -11.55
CA ASP A 152 -18.80 11.74 -12.59
C ASP A 152 -17.60 12.17 -13.46
N LEU A 153 -17.44 11.50 -14.61
CA LEU A 153 -16.32 11.74 -15.53
C LEU A 153 -16.48 13.05 -16.32
N ASP A 154 -17.72 13.54 -16.48
CA ASP A 154 -17.97 14.82 -17.16
C ASP A 154 -17.56 15.98 -16.25
N GLU A 155 -17.90 15.90 -14.95
CA GLU A 155 -17.43 16.84 -13.95
C GLU A 155 -15.90 16.83 -13.85
N LEU A 156 -15.27 15.65 -13.74
CA LEU A 156 -13.80 15.55 -13.71
C LEU A 156 -13.15 16.19 -14.94
N SER A 157 -13.70 15.94 -16.14
CA SER A 157 -13.17 16.50 -17.39
C SER A 157 -13.27 18.02 -17.44
N SER A 158 -14.25 18.63 -16.76
CA SER A 158 -14.40 20.08 -16.70
C SER A 158 -13.39 20.79 -15.79
N LEU A 159 -12.67 20.03 -14.94
CA LEU A 159 -11.69 20.54 -13.99
C LEU A 159 -10.23 20.38 -14.47
N LEU A 160 -9.98 19.63 -15.54
CA LEU A 160 -8.66 19.35 -16.12
C LEU A 160 -8.34 20.30 -17.28
#